data_AF-A0A2V7CHA6-F1
#
_entry.id   AF-A0A2V7CHA6-F1
#
_cell.length_a   1.000
_cell.length_b   1.000
_cell.length_c   1.000
_cell.angle_alpha   90.00
_cell.angle_beta   90.00
_cell.angle_gamma   90.00
#
_symmetry.space_group_name_H-M   'P 1'
#
loop_
_entity.id
_entity.type
_entity.pdbx_description
1 polymer ?
#
loop_
_entity_poly.entity_id
_entity_poly.type
_entity_poly.pdbx_seq_one_letter_code
_entity_poly.pdbx_strand_id
1 'polypeptide(L)'
;MSSPNFPTIDRRAFLGGLGLSAIAVSLAAEAQQPGRVYRIGVLSNAPPTTPEVSRNWEAFRQGLRERGWVEGQNIVIESRYAEGRLERFSSLAVELVSLKPDLIVAVPGTWAGRAAKRATSTIPIVFVYGFDPVGEGLVASLARPGGNITGLTVVVGQQIVGKQLELLKEAVPKVSRVATLARTIRERTHQRPRRLQRAPG
;
A
#
# COMPACT_ATOMS: atom_id res chain seq x y z
N MET A 1 10.59 60.51 -52.64
CA MET A 1 11.46 59.75 -51.72
C MET A 1 10.69 59.56 -50.43
N SER A 2 10.17 58.35 -50.18
CA SER A 2 9.43 58.01 -48.95
C SER A 2 9.96 56.67 -48.44
N SER A 3 10.54 56.68 -47.24
CA SER A 3 11.05 55.48 -46.54
C SER A 3 9.91 54.70 -45.89
N PRO A 4 9.96 53.35 -45.81
CA PRO A 4 9.00 52.58 -45.02
C PRO A 4 9.48 52.36 -43.57
N ASN A 5 8.56 52.49 -42.61
CA ASN A 5 8.72 52.13 -41.21
C ASN A 5 8.46 50.62 -41.02
N PHE A 6 9.35 49.92 -40.31
CA PHE A 6 9.10 48.54 -39.85
C PHE A 6 8.59 48.53 -38.40
N PRO A 7 7.58 47.71 -38.06
CA PRO A 7 7.10 47.58 -36.69
C PRO A 7 8.11 46.84 -35.83
N THR A 8 8.56 47.47 -34.73
CA THR A 8 9.41 46.84 -33.71
C THR A 8 8.57 45.94 -32.80
N ILE A 9 8.81 44.64 -32.83
CA ILE A 9 8.21 43.66 -31.91
C ILE A 9 8.80 43.87 -30.50
N ASP A 10 7.93 44.11 -29.53
CA ASP A 10 8.30 44.31 -28.12
C ASP A 10 8.77 42.99 -27.49
N ARG A 11 10.05 42.92 -27.12
CA ARG A 11 10.69 41.75 -26.50
C ARG A 11 9.99 41.30 -25.21
N ARG A 12 9.28 42.20 -24.52
CA ARG A 12 8.59 41.87 -23.26
C ARG A 12 7.31 41.08 -23.48
N ALA A 13 6.61 41.31 -24.59
CA ALA A 13 5.43 40.54 -24.97
C ALA A 13 5.81 39.10 -25.37
N PHE A 14 6.97 38.92 -26.01
CA PHE A 14 7.43 37.61 -26.47
C PHE A 14 7.87 36.69 -25.31
N LEU A 15 8.56 37.23 -24.29
CA LEU A 15 8.98 36.46 -23.12
C LEU A 15 7.81 36.13 -22.18
N GLY A 16 6.82 37.01 -22.05
CA GLY A 16 5.61 36.74 -21.27
C GLY A 16 4.74 35.64 -21.88
N GLY A 17 4.61 35.62 -23.21
CA GLY A 17 3.83 34.62 -23.95
C GLY A 17 4.41 33.20 -23.88
N LEU A 18 5.74 33.06 -23.95
CA LEU A 18 6.42 31.76 -23.82
C LEU A 18 6.40 31.20 -22.40
N GLY A 19 6.48 32.05 -21.37
CA GLY A 19 6.39 31.61 -19.97
C GLY A 19 4.99 31.12 -19.59
N LEU A 20 3.95 31.83 -20.01
CA LEU A 20 2.56 31.44 -19.75
C LEU A 20 2.13 30.21 -20.55
N SER A 21 2.59 30.06 -21.79
CA SER A 21 2.32 28.85 -22.58
C SER A 21 3.06 27.62 -22.04
N ALA A 22 4.31 27.76 -21.58
CA ALA A 22 5.05 26.63 -20.99
C ALA A 22 4.39 26.12 -19.69
N ILE A 23 3.91 27.01 -18.82
CA ILE A 23 3.20 26.63 -17.59
C ILE A 23 1.85 25.99 -17.91
N ALA A 24 1.10 26.53 -18.87
CA ALA A 24 -0.18 25.95 -19.29
C ALA A 24 -0.03 24.56 -19.93
N VAL A 25 1.03 24.34 -20.71
CA VAL A 25 1.33 23.04 -21.33
C VAL A 25 1.74 22.00 -20.29
N SER A 26 2.51 22.39 -19.26
CA SER A 26 2.88 21.48 -18.17
C SER A 26 1.67 21.07 -17.31
N LEU A 27 0.77 22.00 -16.95
CA LEU A 27 -0.44 21.66 -16.19
C LEU A 27 -1.47 20.86 -17.01
N ALA A 28 -1.57 21.09 -18.33
CA ALA A 28 -2.45 20.32 -19.20
C ALA A 28 -1.91 18.91 -19.48
N ALA A 29 -0.58 18.72 -19.53
CA ALA A 29 0.05 17.42 -19.74
C ALA A 29 -0.09 16.47 -18.53
N GLU A 30 -0.22 17.01 -17.32
CA GLU A 30 -0.51 16.21 -16.11
C GLU A 30 -2.01 15.88 -15.94
N ALA A 31 -2.92 16.66 -16.56
CA ALA A 31 -4.36 16.47 -16.44
C ALA A 31 -4.97 15.48 -17.47
N GLN A 32 -4.29 15.22 -18.59
CA GLN A 32 -4.76 14.24 -19.58
C GLN A 32 -3.60 13.45 -20.20
N GLN A 33 -3.36 12.25 -19.67
CA GLN A 33 -2.86 11.13 -20.49
C GLN A 33 -4.07 10.52 -21.20
N PRO A 34 -4.29 10.74 -22.51
CA PRO A 34 -5.42 10.14 -23.20
C PRO A 34 -5.16 8.62 -23.33
N GLY A 35 -6.04 7.79 -22.77
CA GLY A 35 -6.18 6.38 -23.16
C GLY A 35 -5.37 5.32 -22.41
N ARG A 36 -4.56 5.66 -21.39
CA ARG A 36 -3.90 4.62 -20.57
C ARG A 36 -4.88 4.05 -19.54
N VAL A 37 -5.13 2.75 -19.62
CA VAL A 37 -5.82 1.98 -18.57
C VAL A 37 -4.77 1.52 -17.55
N TYR A 38 -4.88 1.99 -16.30
CA TYR A 38 -3.98 1.58 -15.22
C TYR A 38 -4.42 0.24 -14.63
N ARG A 39 -3.46 -0.61 -14.28
CA ARG A 39 -3.71 -1.92 -13.70
C ARG A 39 -3.42 -1.91 -12.21
N ILE A 40 -4.47 -2.13 -11.41
CA ILE A 40 -4.35 -2.33 -9.97
C ILE A 40 -4.36 -3.84 -9.71
N GLY A 41 -3.26 -4.36 -9.18
CA GLY A 41 -3.20 -5.71 -8.66
C GLY A 41 -3.74 -5.77 -7.24
N VAL A 42 -4.60 -6.73 -6.91
CA VAL A 42 -5.09 -6.97 -5.56
C VAL A 42 -4.70 -8.36 -5.09
N LEU A 43 -3.83 -8.42 -4.09
CA LEU A 43 -3.44 -9.65 -3.43
C LEU A 43 -4.19 -9.74 -2.10
N SER A 44 -5.25 -10.55 -2.06
CA SER A 44 -6.19 -10.61 -0.93
C SER A 44 -6.28 -12.00 -0.30
N ASN A 45 -6.65 -12.08 0.98
CA ASN A 45 -6.98 -13.34 1.63
C ASN A 45 -8.32 -13.93 1.15
N ALA A 46 -9.29 -13.09 0.80
CA ALA A 46 -10.64 -13.53 0.46
C ALA A 46 -11.24 -12.68 -0.66
N PRO A 47 -12.16 -13.25 -1.47
CA PRO A 47 -12.83 -12.52 -2.53
C PRO A 47 -13.79 -11.46 -1.99
N PRO A 48 -14.14 -10.44 -2.80
CA PRO A 48 -15.07 -9.38 -2.41
C PRO A 48 -16.51 -9.88 -2.20
N THR A 49 -16.83 -11.09 -2.63
CA THR A 49 -18.11 -11.78 -2.34
C THR A 49 -18.20 -12.28 -0.91
N THR A 50 -17.09 -12.33 -0.16
CA THR A 50 -17.10 -12.67 1.26
C THR A 50 -17.73 -11.53 2.07
N PRO A 51 -18.75 -11.79 2.92
CA PRO A 51 -19.50 -10.74 3.62
C PRO A 51 -18.65 -9.75 4.43
N GLU A 52 -17.57 -10.26 5.05
CA GLU A 52 -16.64 -9.46 5.87
C GLU A 52 -15.80 -8.48 5.03
N VAL A 53 -15.55 -8.81 3.76
CA VAL A 53 -14.70 -8.05 2.85
C VAL A 53 -15.52 -7.10 1.97
N SER A 54 -16.74 -7.51 1.61
CA SER A 54 -17.60 -6.83 0.64
C SER A 54 -17.77 -5.33 0.91
N ARG A 55 -18.00 -4.93 2.17
CA ARG A 55 -18.16 -3.51 2.53
C ARG A 55 -16.89 -2.70 2.29
N ASN A 56 -15.73 -3.21 2.69
CA ASN A 56 -14.46 -2.52 2.52
C ASN A 56 -14.09 -2.42 1.03
N TRP A 57 -14.44 -3.46 0.25
CA TRP A 57 -14.24 -3.47 -1.19
C TRP A 57 -15.09 -2.43 -1.92
N GLU A 58 -16.37 -2.30 -1.55
CA GLU A 58 -17.22 -1.27 -2.14
C GLU A 58 -16.76 0.14 -1.75
N ALA A 59 -16.35 0.34 -0.50
CA ALA A 59 -15.77 1.61 -0.05
C ALA A 59 -14.49 1.96 -0.82
N PHE A 60 -13.63 0.98 -1.08
CA PHE A 60 -12.43 1.16 -1.90
C PHE A 60 -12.78 1.60 -3.33
N ARG A 61 -13.70 0.88 -4.00
CA ARG A 61 -14.18 1.24 -5.35
C ARG A 61 -14.84 2.61 -5.37
N GLN A 62 -15.64 2.95 -4.36
CA GLN A 62 -16.26 4.25 -4.25
C GLN A 62 -15.21 5.37 -4.12
N GLY A 63 -14.22 5.21 -3.25
CA GLY A 63 -13.16 6.20 -3.09
C GLY A 63 -12.29 6.40 -4.35
N LEU A 64 -12.13 5.34 -5.16
CA LEU A 64 -11.53 5.43 -6.50
C LEU A 64 -12.42 6.25 -7.45
N ARG A 65 -13.72 5.93 -7.54
CA ARG A 65 -14.68 6.65 -8.39
C ARG A 65 -14.75 8.14 -8.08
N GLU A 66 -14.78 8.49 -6.80
CA GLU A 66 -14.78 9.90 -6.34
C GLU A 66 -13.53 10.68 -6.79
N ARG A 67 -12.44 9.98 -7.08
CA ARG A 67 -11.18 10.55 -7.59
C ARG A 67 -11.06 10.42 -9.11
N GLY A 68 -12.13 10.02 -9.80
CA GLY A 68 -12.15 9.85 -11.24
C GLY A 68 -11.57 8.51 -11.73
N TRP A 69 -11.24 7.57 -10.84
CA TRP A 69 -10.74 6.24 -11.21
C TRP A 69 -11.90 5.24 -11.27
N VAL A 70 -12.27 4.84 -12.49
CA VAL A 70 -13.45 4.01 -12.77
C VAL A 70 -13.03 2.72 -13.46
N GLU A 71 -13.36 1.60 -12.81
CA GLU A 71 -13.07 0.26 -13.33
C GLU A 71 -13.79 0.00 -14.65
N GLY A 72 -13.04 -0.54 -15.62
CA GLY A 72 -13.51 -0.74 -16.99
C GLY A 72 -13.44 0.51 -17.88
N GLN A 73 -13.07 1.68 -17.34
CA GLN A 73 -12.86 2.90 -18.13
C GLN A 73 -11.39 3.29 -18.17
N ASN A 74 -10.80 3.61 -17.01
CA ASN A 74 -9.40 4.06 -16.91
C ASN A 74 -8.58 3.24 -15.91
N ILE A 75 -9.19 2.28 -15.22
CA ILE A 75 -8.50 1.26 -14.44
C ILE A 75 -9.04 -0.15 -14.74
N VAL A 76 -8.19 -1.16 -14.54
CA VAL A 76 -8.56 -2.56 -14.44
C VAL A 76 -8.04 -3.13 -13.13
N ILE A 77 -8.84 -3.97 -12.48
CA ILE A 77 -8.48 -4.58 -11.19
C ILE A 77 -8.24 -6.08 -11.40
N GLU A 78 -6.99 -6.50 -11.21
CA GLU A 78 -6.56 -7.89 -11.31
C GLU A 78 -6.38 -8.48 -9.91
N SER A 79 -7.16 -9.50 -9.55
CA SER A 79 -7.17 -10.01 -8.18
C SER A 79 -6.62 -11.42 -8.04
N ARG A 80 -5.99 -11.72 -6.91
CA ARG A 80 -5.54 -13.06 -6.50
C ARG A 80 -5.93 -13.30 -5.05
N TYR A 81 -6.53 -14.45 -4.78
CA TYR A 81 -7.10 -14.78 -3.47
C TYR A 81 -6.42 -16.00 -2.86
N ALA A 82 -5.92 -15.86 -1.64
CA ALA A 82 -5.31 -16.96 -0.90
C ALA A 82 -6.35 -17.94 -0.32
N GLU A 83 -7.58 -17.47 -0.08
CA GLU A 83 -8.71 -18.23 0.50
C GLU A 83 -8.35 -18.85 1.85
N GLY A 84 -7.74 -18.04 2.75
CA GLY A 84 -7.32 -18.48 4.07
C GLY A 84 -6.00 -19.27 4.11
N ARG A 85 -5.43 -19.64 2.97
CA ARG A 85 -4.19 -20.41 2.85
C ARG A 85 -2.98 -19.47 2.71
N LEU A 86 -2.42 -19.06 3.84
CA LEU A 86 -1.34 -18.05 3.91
C LEU A 86 -0.12 -18.40 3.05
N GLU A 87 0.19 -19.68 2.92
CA GLU A 87 1.29 -20.21 2.10
C GLU A 87 1.16 -19.87 0.61
N ARG A 88 -0.06 -19.65 0.10
CA ARG A 88 -0.31 -19.30 -1.31
C ARG A 88 0.12 -17.88 -1.66
N PHE A 89 0.26 -16.99 -0.68
CA PHE A 89 0.58 -15.58 -0.98
C PHE A 89 1.87 -15.42 -1.78
N SER A 90 2.88 -16.28 -1.56
CA SER A 90 4.14 -16.19 -2.29
C SER A 90 3.97 -16.47 -3.78
N SER A 91 3.26 -17.55 -4.16
CA SER A 91 3.03 -17.87 -5.58
C SER A 91 2.09 -16.87 -6.24
N LEU A 92 1.01 -16.49 -5.54
CA LEU A 92 0.04 -15.52 -6.04
C LEU A 92 0.65 -14.13 -6.24
N ALA A 93 1.62 -13.73 -5.41
CA ALA A 93 2.35 -12.48 -5.61
C ALA A 93 3.19 -12.50 -6.90
N VAL A 94 3.85 -13.62 -7.19
CA VAL A 94 4.62 -13.79 -8.44
C VAL A 94 3.70 -13.75 -9.66
N GLU A 95 2.56 -14.47 -9.59
CA GLU A 95 1.55 -14.41 -10.65
C GLU A 95 1.07 -12.97 -10.87
N LEU A 96 0.75 -12.25 -9.79
CA LEU A 96 0.24 -10.89 -9.87
C LEU A 96 1.28 -9.92 -10.44
N VAL A 97 2.54 -10.03 -10.01
CA VAL A 97 3.66 -9.22 -10.55
C VAL A 97 3.89 -9.49 -12.03
N SER A 98 3.67 -10.73 -12.51
CA SER A 98 3.84 -11.06 -13.92
C SER A 98 2.84 -10.34 -14.84
N LEU A 99 1.69 -9.93 -14.30
CA LEU A 99 0.72 -9.05 -14.99
C LEU A 99 1.21 -7.61 -15.12
N LYS A 100 2.37 -7.26 -14.55
CA LYS A 100 2.94 -5.91 -14.53
C LYS A 100 1.92 -4.84 -14.10
N PRO A 101 1.28 -4.99 -12.91
CA PRO A 101 0.39 -3.98 -12.39
C PRO A 101 1.17 -2.69 -12.10
N ASP A 102 0.48 -1.56 -12.22
CA ASP A 102 1.03 -0.24 -11.89
C ASP A 102 1.07 -0.03 -10.35
N LEU A 103 0.24 -0.74 -9.61
CA LEU A 103 0.11 -0.69 -8.16
C LEU A 103 -0.37 -2.04 -7.63
N ILE A 104 0.16 -2.50 -6.49
CA ILE A 104 -0.35 -3.66 -5.77
C ILE A 104 -1.02 -3.22 -4.46
N VAL A 105 -2.28 -3.60 -4.26
CA VAL A 105 -2.97 -3.52 -2.97
C VAL A 105 -2.88 -4.88 -2.28
N ALA A 106 -2.35 -4.92 -1.06
CA ALA A 106 -2.05 -6.14 -0.34
C ALA A 106 -2.84 -6.27 0.97
N VAL A 107 -3.67 -7.32 1.09
CA VAL A 107 -4.64 -7.49 2.18
C VAL A 107 -4.67 -8.96 2.66
N PRO A 108 -4.35 -9.29 3.92
CA PRO A 108 -3.87 -8.42 4.99
C PRO A 108 -2.39 -8.07 4.81
N GLY A 109 -2.01 -6.89 5.29
CA GLY A 109 -0.71 -6.28 5.02
C GLY A 109 0.49 -7.11 5.46
N THR A 110 0.41 -7.78 6.61
CA THR A 110 1.48 -8.64 7.15
C THR A 110 1.89 -9.76 6.19
N TRP A 111 0.93 -10.50 5.64
CA TRP A 111 1.19 -11.69 4.82
C TRP A 111 1.27 -11.35 3.34
N ALA A 112 0.25 -10.67 2.82
CA ALA A 112 0.18 -10.28 1.42
C ALA A 112 1.25 -9.22 1.10
N GLY A 113 1.44 -8.23 1.97
CA GLY A 113 2.42 -7.16 1.76
C GLY A 113 3.85 -7.68 1.77
N ARG A 114 4.17 -8.62 2.67
CA ARG A 114 5.47 -9.29 2.70
C ARG A 114 5.72 -10.13 1.45
N ALA A 115 4.72 -10.87 0.98
CA ALA A 115 4.82 -11.64 -0.25
C ALA A 115 5.03 -10.74 -1.47
N ALA A 116 4.27 -9.65 -1.59
CA ALA A 116 4.43 -8.66 -2.66
C ALA A 116 5.81 -8.00 -2.62
N LYS A 117 6.29 -7.56 -1.45
CA LYS A 117 7.62 -6.92 -1.28
C LYS A 117 8.77 -7.86 -1.67
N ARG A 118 8.59 -9.18 -1.48
CA ARG A 118 9.55 -10.19 -1.94
C ARG A 118 9.49 -10.41 -3.46
N ALA A 119 8.31 -10.31 -4.05
CA ALA A 119 8.09 -10.53 -5.48
C ALA A 119 8.52 -9.32 -6.33
N THR A 120 8.57 -8.11 -5.78
CA THR A 120 8.97 -6.91 -6.50
C THR A 120 9.51 -5.81 -5.59
N SER A 121 10.60 -5.18 -6.02
CA SER A 121 11.19 -4.00 -5.39
C SER A 121 10.84 -2.68 -6.11
N THR A 122 10.09 -2.73 -7.22
CA THR A 122 9.86 -1.58 -8.10
C THR A 122 8.38 -1.20 -8.22
N ILE A 123 7.48 -2.18 -8.24
CA ILE A 123 6.03 -1.89 -8.30
C ILE A 123 5.60 -1.34 -6.94
N PRO A 124 4.93 -0.19 -6.87
CA PRO A 124 4.42 0.35 -5.61
C PRO A 124 3.44 -0.62 -4.95
N ILE A 125 3.54 -0.77 -3.62
CA ILE A 125 2.70 -1.64 -2.81
C ILE A 125 2.00 -0.80 -1.74
N VAL A 126 0.67 -0.92 -1.67
CA VAL A 126 -0.17 -0.35 -0.61
C VAL A 126 -0.75 -1.50 0.21
N PHE A 127 -0.27 -1.68 1.44
CA PHE A 127 -0.82 -2.68 2.34
C PHE A 127 -2.01 -2.13 3.14
N VAL A 128 -2.96 -3.00 3.49
CA VAL A 128 -4.10 -2.67 4.35
C VAL A 128 -4.21 -3.72 5.44
N TYR A 129 -4.58 -3.32 6.66
CA TYR A 129 -4.57 -4.18 7.85
C TYR A 129 -3.16 -4.67 8.19
N GLY A 130 -2.17 -3.78 8.18
CA GLY A 130 -0.90 -4.05 8.88
C GLY A 130 -1.11 -4.02 10.38
N PHE A 131 -0.64 -5.01 11.12
CA PHE A 131 -0.72 -5.01 12.59
C PHE A 131 0.47 -4.24 13.18
N ASP A 132 1.69 -4.71 12.95
CA ASP A 132 2.91 -4.00 13.33
C ASP A 132 3.87 -3.97 12.13
N PRO A 133 3.63 -3.10 11.14
CA PRO A 133 4.43 -3.10 9.92
C PRO A 133 5.90 -2.71 10.16
N VAL A 134 6.21 -2.05 11.28
CA VAL A 134 7.60 -1.73 11.67
C VAL A 134 8.24 -2.93 12.36
N GLY A 135 7.64 -3.47 13.42
CA GLY A 135 8.18 -4.62 14.15
C GLY A 135 8.28 -5.89 13.30
N GLU A 136 7.42 -6.02 12.28
CA GLU A 136 7.47 -7.11 11.31
C GLU A 136 8.51 -6.93 10.18
N GLY A 137 9.17 -5.77 10.11
CA GLY A 137 10.15 -5.42 9.08
C GLY A 137 9.53 -5.13 7.70
N LEU A 138 8.22 -4.88 7.65
CA LEU A 138 7.53 -4.55 6.41
C LEU A 138 7.93 -3.15 5.92
N VAL A 139 8.04 -2.19 6.83
CA VAL A 139 8.49 -0.81 6.59
C VAL A 139 9.56 -0.40 7.61
N ALA A 140 10.42 0.54 7.25
CA ALA A 140 11.46 1.05 8.16
C ALA A 140 10.88 1.90 9.31
N SER A 141 9.87 2.72 9.01
CA SER A 141 9.12 3.51 10.00
C SER A 141 7.75 3.88 9.44
N LEU A 142 6.82 4.29 10.30
CA LEU A 142 5.50 4.73 9.87
C LEU A 142 5.55 6.03 9.05
N ALA A 143 6.41 6.98 9.44
CA ALA A 143 6.54 8.26 8.75
C ALA A 143 7.33 8.16 7.44
N ARG A 144 8.29 7.22 7.37
CA ARG A 144 9.18 7.00 6.22
C ARG A 144 9.35 5.50 5.99
N PRO A 145 8.55 4.89 5.11
CA PRO A 145 8.56 3.44 4.94
C PRO A 145 9.86 2.85 4.36
N GLY A 146 10.63 3.63 3.60
CA GLY A 146 11.98 3.26 3.16
C GLY A 146 12.07 2.28 1.98
N GLY A 147 11.04 2.20 1.13
CA GLY A 147 11.04 1.35 -0.07
C GLY A 147 9.81 1.58 -0.95
N ASN A 148 9.47 0.61 -1.79
CA ASN A 148 8.28 0.63 -2.66
C ASN A 148 6.97 0.29 -1.93
N ILE A 149 6.96 0.25 -0.60
CA ILE A 149 5.81 -0.22 0.19
C ILE A 149 5.36 0.85 1.19
N THR A 150 4.05 1.10 1.23
CA THR A 150 3.36 1.98 2.18
C THR A 150 2.01 1.36 2.54
N GLY A 151 1.22 1.96 3.43
CA GLY A 151 -0.10 1.40 3.73
C GLY A 151 -0.77 1.91 4.99
N LEU A 152 -1.84 1.19 5.36
CA LEU A 152 -2.68 1.46 6.53
C LEU A 152 -2.46 0.39 7.60
N THR A 153 -2.06 0.83 8.80
CA THR A 153 -2.05 0.00 10.02
C THR A 153 -3.37 0.14 10.77
N VAL A 154 -3.82 -0.95 11.39
CA VAL A 154 -5.02 -0.96 12.26
C VAL A 154 -4.69 -1.00 13.75
N VAL A 155 -3.44 -1.22 14.11
CA VAL A 155 -3.02 -1.13 15.52
C VAL A 155 -2.15 0.11 15.67
N VAL A 156 -2.73 1.14 16.28
CA VAL A 156 -2.04 2.38 16.63
C VAL A 156 -1.53 2.26 18.06
N GLY A 157 -0.57 1.35 18.27
CA GLY A 157 0.26 1.27 19.47
C GLY A 157 -0.37 0.68 20.75
N GLN A 158 0.49 0.47 21.76
CA GLN A 158 0.14 -0.08 23.08
C GLN A 158 -0.87 0.77 23.86
N GLN A 159 -1.04 2.05 23.51
CA GLN A 159 -1.96 2.96 24.18
C GLN A 159 -3.43 2.55 24.03
N ILE A 160 -3.80 1.95 22.89
CA ILE A 160 -5.16 1.42 22.68
C ILE A 160 -5.44 0.25 23.63
N VAL A 161 -4.44 -0.62 23.86
CA VAL A 161 -4.57 -1.76 24.79
C VAL A 161 -4.74 -1.26 26.23
N GLY A 162 -4.00 -0.21 26.61
CA GLY A 162 -4.17 0.47 27.90
C GLY A 162 -5.60 0.98 28.09
N LYS A 163 -6.15 1.68 27.08
CA LYS A 163 -7.53 2.20 27.16
C LYS A 163 -8.59 1.11 27.15
N GLN A 164 -8.38 0.01 26.43
CA GLN A 164 -9.27 -1.15 26.46
C GLN A 164 -9.31 -1.79 27.86
N LEU A 165 -8.16 -1.88 28.54
CA LEU A 165 -8.11 -2.40 29.90
C LEU A 165 -8.73 -1.44 30.92
N GLU A 166 -8.56 -0.13 30.71
CA GLU A 166 -9.23 0.91 31.52
C GLU A 166 -10.76 0.81 31.39
N LEU A 167 -11.28 0.72 30.16
CA LEU A 167 -12.71 0.51 29.91
C LEU A 167 -13.23 -0.80 30.50
N LEU A 168 -12.43 -1.88 30.46
CA LEU A 168 -12.78 -3.14 31.11
C LEU A 168 -12.89 -3.00 32.63
N LYS A 169 -12.01 -2.21 33.26
CA LYS A 169 -12.09 -1.91 34.70
C LYS A 169 -13.27 -1.02 35.04
N GLU A 170 -13.65 -0.07 34.19
CA GLU A 170 -14.86 0.73 34.38
C GLU A 170 -16.12 -0.15 34.31
N ALA A 171 -16.21 -1.03 33.32
CA ALA A 171 -17.35 -1.93 33.14
C ALA A 171 -17.41 -3.05 34.20
N VAL A 172 -16.26 -3.55 34.65
CA VAL A 172 -16.15 -4.63 35.64
C VAL A 172 -15.12 -4.25 36.72
N PRO A 173 -15.50 -3.43 37.73
CA PRO A 173 -14.56 -2.86 38.70
C PRO A 173 -13.80 -3.87 39.57
N LYS A 174 -14.32 -5.09 39.71
CA LYS A 174 -13.70 -6.16 40.51
C LYS A 174 -12.75 -7.06 39.71
N VAL A 175 -12.54 -6.77 38.41
CA VAL A 175 -11.66 -7.58 37.56
C VAL A 175 -10.22 -7.52 38.07
N SER A 176 -9.66 -8.67 38.45
CA SER A 176 -8.29 -8.80 38.97
C SER A 176 -7.39 -9.67 38.09
N ARG A 177 -7.97 -10.41 37.15
CA ARG A 177 -7.28 -11.26 36.19
C ARG A 177 -7.93 -11.14 34.83
N VAL A 178 -7.12 -10.93 33.80
CA VAL A 178 -7.55 -10.88 32.40
C VAL A 178 -6.71 -11.89 31.63
N ALA A 179 -7.37 -12.84 30.97
CA ALA A 179 -6.70 -13.82 30.10
C ALA A 179 -6.88 -13.39 28.64
N THR A 180 -5.79 -13.47 27.87
CA THR A 180 -5.82 -13.19 26.42
C THR A 180 -5.62 -14.48 25.65
N LEU A 181 -6.54 -14.81 24.76
CA LEU A 181 -6.36 -15.90 23.79
C LEU A 181 -5.82 -15.31 22.50
N ALA A 182 -4.60 -15.70 22.12
CA ALA A 182 -3.95 -15.29 20.88
C ALA A 182 -3.44 -16.51 20.12
N ARG A 183 -3.52 -16.45 18.78
CA ARG A 183 -2.95 -17.48 17.91
C ARG A 183 -1.45 -17.21 17.70
N THR A 184 -0.59 -17.96 18.38
CA THR A 184 0.85 -17.92 18.17
C THR A 184 1.24 -18.70 16.90
N ILE A 185 1.67 -17.98 15.86
CA ILE A 185 2.32 -18.61 14.71
C ILE A 185 3.80 -18.74 15.06
N ARG A 186 4.21 -19.92 15.52
CA ARG A 186 5.60 -20.22 15.86
C ARG A 186 6.37 -20.54 14.57
N GLU A 187 7.22 -19.63 14.11
CA GLU A 187 8.24 -19.97 13.12
C GLU A 187 9.19 -21.00 13.76
N ARG A 188 9.25 -22.22 13.21
CA ARG A 188 10.28 -23.19 13.58
C ARG A 188 11.60 -22.75 12.96
N THR A 189 12.31 -21.84 13.62
CA THR A 189 13.72 -21.63 13.30
C THR A 189 14.49 -22.86 13.79
N HIS A 190 15.05 -23.64 12.87
CA HIS A 190 15.99 -24.71 13.17
C HIS A 190 17.28 -24.11 13.75
N GLN A 191 17.31 -23.81 15.06
CA GLN A 191 18.56 -23.67 15.78
C GLN A 191 19.12 -25.07 16.02
N ARG A 192 20.09 -25.48 15.19
CA ARG A 192 20.95 -26.63 15.51
C ARG A 192 21.70 -26.30 16.81
N PRO A 193 21.71 -27.19 17.83
CA PRO A 193 22.47 -26.94 19.03
C PRO A 193 23.97 -26.94 18.72
N ARG A 194 24.66 -25.83 19.03
CA ARG A 194 26.12 -25.78 19.08
C ARG A 194 26.57 -26.80 20.14
N ARG A 195 27.25 -27.87 19.72
CA ARG A 195 27.97 -28.76 20.63
C ARG A 195 29.09 -27.94 21.30
N LEU A 196 29.05 -27.87 22.63
CA LEU A 196 30.19 -27.49 23.45
C LEU A 196 31.30 -28.53 23.25
N GLN A 197 32.42 -28.14 22.63
CA GLN A 197 33.68 -28.85 22.78
C GLN A 197 34.16 -28.63 24.23
N ARG A 198 34.28 -29.73 24.99
CA ARG A 198 35.11 -29.74 26.21
C ARG A 198 36.57 -29.80 25.79
N ALA A 199 37.39 -28.92 26.36
CA ALA A 199 38.85 -29.00 26.30
C ALA A 199 39.36 -30.14 27.22
N PRO A 200 40.50 -30.78 26.92
CA PRO A 200 41.04 -31.87 27.71
C PRO A 200 41.79 -31.34 28.95
N GLY A 201 41.60 -32.05 30.07
CA GLY A 201 42.50 -32.09 31.21
C GLY A 201 42.96 -33.53 31.40
#